data_AF-A0A9D2ISH8-F1
#
_entry.id   AF-A0A9D2ISH8-F1
#
_cell.length_a   1.000
_cell.length_b   1.000
_cell.length_c   1.000
_cell.angle_alpha   90.00
_cell.angle_beta   90.00
_cell.angle_gamma   90.00
#
_symmetry.space_group_name_H-M   'P 1'
#
loop_
_entity.id
_entity.type
_entity.pdbx_description
1 polymer ?
#
loop_
_entity_poly.entity_id
_entity_poly.type
_entity_poly.pdbx_seq_one_letter_code
_entity_poly.pdbx_strand_id
1 'polypeptide(L)' 'MDNVERIVRGGTCTGCGACRICEHISFAKNRCGFYSPVVDGQCTGCGRCVAACLYDPQRENGDSPRASGPGALLNEG' A
#
# COMPACT_ATOMS: atom_id res chain seq x y z
N MET A 1 0.23 -7.48 12.94
CA MET A 1 1.09 -7.71 11.75
C MET A 1 0.26 -8.00 10.49
N ASP A 2 -1.06 -8.11 10.63
CA ASP A 2 -2.01 -8.61 9.62
C ASP A 2 -2.09 -7.79 8.33
N ASN A 3 -1.80 -6.49 8.39
CA ASN A 3 -2.04 -5.56 7.29
C ASN A 3 -1.06 -5.83 6.13
N VAL A 4 0.21 -6.04 6.46
CA VAL A 4 1.27 -6.27 5.47
C VAL A 4 1.11 -7.65 4.85
N GLU A 5 0.83 -8.67 5.66
CA GLU A 5 0.57 -10.02 5.14
C GLU A 5 -0.66 -10.07 4.25
N ARG A 6 -1.72 -9.28 4.51
CA ARG A 6 -2.90 -9.22 3.62
C ARG A 6 -2.56 -8.72 2.22
N ILE A 7 -1.72 -7.70 2.09
CA ILE A 7 -1.31 -7.21 0.77
C ILE A 7 -0.35 -8.19 0.10
N VAL A 8 0.55 -8.78 0.88
CA VAL A 8 1.62 -9.63 0.36
C VAL A 8 1.14 -11.04 0.01
N ARG A 9 0.21 -11.59 0.78
CA ARG A 9 -0.26 -12.98 0.70
C ARG A 9 -1.72 -13.12 0.29
N GLY A 10 -2.52 -12.05 0.33
CA GLY A 10 -3.97 -12.09 0.08
C GLY A 10 -4.41 -12.29 -1.38
N GLY A 11 -3.47 -12.55 -2.30
CA GLY A 11 -3.78 -12.85 -3.71
C GLY A 11 -4.13 -11.63 -4.57
N THR A 12 -4.28 -10.44 -4.00
CA THR A 12 -4.53 -9.17 -4.71
C THR A 12 -3.25 -8.47 -5.17
N CYS A 13 -2.06 -8.97 -4.78
CA CYS A 13 -0.79 -8.38 -5.18
C CYS A 13 -0.51 -8.61 -6.65
N THR A 14 -0.43 -7.52 -7.42
CA THR A 14 -0.09 -7.54 -8.86
C THR A 14 1.42 -7.46 -9.13
N GLY A 15 2.25 -7.36 -8.09
CA GLY A 15 3.70 -7.25 -8.25
C GLY A 15 4.19 -5.89 -8.77
N CYS A 16 3.41 -4.81 -8.62
CA CYS A 16 3.74 -3.47 -9.15
C CYS A 16 5.00 -2.81 -8.54
N GLY A 17 5.51 -3.33 -7.42
CA GLY A 17 6.73 -2.82 -6.80
C GLY A 17 6.56 -1.58 -5.91
N ALA A 18 5.36 -1.01 -5.75
CA ALA A 18 5.13 0.20 -4.94
C ALA A 18 5.61 0.06 -3.48
N CYS A 19 5.56 -1.15 -2.92
CA CYS A 19 6.03 -1.43 -1.56
C CYS A 19 7.57 -1.53 -1.41
N ARG A 20 8.37 -1.33 -2.47
CA ARG A 20 9.85 -1.26 -2.42
C ARG A 20 10.39 -0.14 -1.52
N ILE A 21 9.54 0.77 -1.07
CA ILE A 21 9.88 1.79 -0.07
C ILE A 21 10.26 1.21 1.31
N CYS A 22 9.96 -0.08 1.55
CA CYS A 22 10.30 -0.78 2.78
C CYS A 22 11.51 -1.69 2.54
N GLU A 23 12.59 -1.49 3.31
CA GLU A 23 13.80 -2.31 3.25
C GLU A 23 13.56 -3.78 3.63
N HIS A 24 12.53 -4.02 4.45
CA HIS A 24 12.12 -5.35 4.89
C HIS A 24 11.22 -6.09 3.89
N ILE A 25 11.05 -5.55 2.67
CA ILE A 25 10.29 -6.17 1.59
C ILE A 25 11.22 -6.50 0.43
N SER A 26 11.38 -7.79 0.17
CA SER A 26 12.03 -8.32 -1.04
C SER A 26 10.99 -8.86 -2.02
N PHE A 27 11.40 -9.25 -3.22
CA PHE A 27 10.51 -9.83 -4.24
C PHE A 27 11.06 -11.17 -4.71
N ALA A 28 10.22 -12.20 -4.67
CA ALA A 28 10.55 -13.54 -5.12
C ALA A 28 9.48 -14.08 -6.07
N LYS A 29 9.86 -15.00 -6.96
CA LYS A 29 8.89 -15.67 -7.83
C LYS A 29 8.01 -16.60 -7.00
N ASN A 30 6.70 -16.47 -7.13
CA ASN A 30 5.74 -17.40 -6.57
C ASN A 30 5.62 -18.68 -7.44
N ARG A 31 4.77 -19.62 -7.02
CA ARG A 31 4.57 -20.90 -7.72
C ARG A 31 4.07 -20.76 -9.17
N CYS A 32 3.45 -19.63 -9.50
CA CYS A 32 2.97 -19.32 -10.85
C CYS A 32 4.00 -18.53 -11.67
N GLY A 33 5.20 -18.28 -11.14
CA GLY A 33 6.27 -17.56 -11.84
C GLY A 33 6.19 -16.03 -11.75
N PHE A 34 5.18 -15.47 -11.09
CA PHE A 34 5.04 -14.03 -10.89
C PHE A 34 5.88 -13.56 -9.71
N TYR A 35 6.45 -12.35 -9.81
CA TYR A 35 7.12 -11.73 -8.66
C TYR A 35 6.08 -11.29 -7.62
N SER A 36 6.21 -11.80 -6.40
CA SER A 36 5.40 -11.42 -5.25
C SER A 36 6.33 -10.91 -4.13
N PRO A 37 5.88 -9.92 -3.35
CA PRO A 37 6.66 -9.43 -2.23
C PRO A 37 6.85 -10.52 -1.16
N VAL A 38 7.94 -10.43 -0.40
CA VAL A 38 8.26 -11.29 0.74
C VAL A 38 8.75 -10.38 1.86
N VAL A 39 8.11 -10.50 3.02
CA VAL A 39 8.41 -9.71 4.21
C VAL A 39 9.39 -10.49 5.07
N ASP A 40 10.49 -9.87 5.47
CA ASP A 40 11.43 -10.50 6.41
C ASP A 40 10.92 -10.45 7.87
N GLY A 41 11.62 -11.17 8.76
CA GLY A 41 11.28 -11.22 10.19
C GLY A 41 11.62 -9.95 10.98
N GLN A 42 12.31 -8.97 10.38
CA GLN A 42 12.67 -7.70 11.02
C GLN A 42 11.61 -6.62 10.78
N CYS A 43 10.62 -6.87 9.93
CA CYS A 43 9.49 -5.97 9.71
C CYS A 43 8.73 -5.67 11.02
N THR A 44 8.70 -4.40 11.40
CA THR A 44 7.99 -3.91 12.59
C THR A 44 6.49 -3.67 12.38
N GLY A 45 5.99 -3.86 11.15
CA GLY A 45 4.58 -3.62 10.82
C GLY A 45 4.20 -2.14 10.75
N CYS A 46 5.13 -1.24 10.39
CA CYS A 46 4.94 0.21 10.36
C CYS A 46 3.87 0.72 9.35
N GLY A 47 3.38 -0.14 8.45
CA GLY A 47 2.28 0.18 7.53
C GLY A 47 2.63 1.07 6.34
N ARG A 48 3.88 1.54 6.18
CA ARG A 48 4.27 2.41 5.05
C ARG A 48 4.00 1.77 3.69
N CYS A 49 4.32 0.48 3.55
CA CYS A 49 4.07 -0.28 2.32
C CYS A 49 2.58 -0.42 1.98
N VAL A 50 1.71 -0.48 3.00
CA VAL A 50 0.24 -0.50 2.85
C VAL A 50 -0.24 0.85 2.32
N ALA A 51 0.23 1.95 2.93
CA ALA A 51 -0.12 3.31 2.50
C ALA A 51 0.31 3.61 1.04
N ALA A 52 1.40 3.01 0.58
CA ALA A 52 1.86 3.14 -0.80
C ALA A 52 1.18 2.16 -1.79
N CYS A 53 0.42 1.18 -1.30
CA CYS A 53 -0.18 0.17 -2.15
C CYS A 53 -1.38 0.75 -2.93
N LEU A 54 -1.30 0.67 -4.25
CA LEU A 54 -2.36 1.15 -5.15
C LEU A 54 -3.64 0.31 -5.08
N TYR A 55 -3.50 -0.95 -4.66
CA TYR A 55 -4.58 -1.94 -4.62
C TYR A 55 -4.90 -2.37 -3.17
N ASP A 56 -4.63 -1.51 -2.18
CA ASP A 56 -5.02 -1.80 -0.80
C ASP A 56 -6.55 -1.88 -0.71
N PRO A 57 -7.14 -3.06 -0.42
CA PRO A 57 -8.59 -3.23 -0.38
C PRO A 57 -9.24 -2.49 0.79
N GLN A 58 -8.47 -2.02 1.78
CA GLN A 58 -8.99 -1.17 2.86
C GLN A 58 -9.13 0.29 2.43
N ARG A 59 -8.46 0.69 1.34
CA ARG A 59 -8.48 2.06 0.82
C ARG A 59 -9.83 2.43 0.21
N GLU A 60 -10.61 1.45 -0.26
CA GLU A 60 -11.97 1.67 -0.78
C GLU A 60 -13.03 1.78 0.33
N ASN A 61 -12.74 1.38 1.57
CA ASN A 61 -13.71 1.40 2.68
C ASN A 61 -13.60 2.61 3.60
N GLY A 62 -12.74 3.59 3.28
CA GLY A 62 -12.58 4.82 4.05
C GLY A 62 -13.03 6.04 3.25
N ASP A 63 -14.03 6.75 3.78
CA ASP A 63 -14.32 8.16 3.52
C ASP A 63 -13.16 8.89 2.87
N SER A 64 -13.33 9.28 1.60
CA SER A 64 -12.45 10.27 1.01
C SER A 64 -12.80 11.64 1.59
N PRO A 65 -11.95 12.32 2.38
CA PRO A 65 -11.74 13.72 2.11
C PRO A 65 -10.85 13.73 0.86
N ARG A 66 -11.48 13.67 -0.32
CA ARG A 66 -10.89 14.28 -1.50
C ARG A 66 -10.48 15.68 -1.06
N ALA A 67 -9.19 15.95 -1.07
CA ALA A 67 -8.57 17.26 -1.01
C ALA A 67 -9.48 18.37 -0.43
N SER A 68 -9.36 18.66 0.87
CA SER A 68 -9.45 20.05 1.28
C SER A 68 -8.26 20.76 0.62
N GLY A 69 -8.44 21.16 -0.64
CA GLY A 69 -7.64 22.23 -1.22
C GLY A 69 -7.73 23.43 -0.26
N PRO A 70 -6.66 24.20 -0.09
CA PRO A 70 -6.73 25.40 0.73
C PRO A 70 -7.82 26.29 0.17
N GLY A 71 -8.75 26.70 1.06
CA GLY A 71 -9.73 27.69 0.72
C GLY A 71 -9.05 28.94 0.16
N ALA A 72 -9.47 29.34 -1.03
CA ALA A 72 -9.37 30.72 -1.46
C ALA A 72 -10.81 31.15 -1.76
N LEU A 73 -11.44 31.78 -0.76
CA LEU A 73 -12.61 32.62 -0.96
C LEU A 73 -12.29 33.61 -2.10
N LEU A 74 -13.04 33.54 -3.20
CA LEU A 74 -13.22 34.71 -4.04
C LEU A 74 -14.30 35.56 -3.37
N ASN A 75 -13.84 36.64 -2.76
CA ASN A 75 -14.64 37.71 -2.22
C ASN A 75 -14.79 38.73 -3.36
N GLU A 76 -15.94 38.76 -4.02
CA GLU A 76 -16.28 39.80 -4.99
C GLU A 76 -17.35 40.67 -4.36
N GLY A 77 -16.92 41.87 -3.96
CA GLY A 77 -17.78 42.94 -3.42
C GLY A 77 -18.42 43.80 -4.49
#